data_AF-A0A0Q8WXQ0-F1
#
_entry.id   AF-A0A0Q8WXQ0-F1
#
_cell.length_a   1.000
_cell.length_b   1.000
_cell.length_c   1.000
_cell.angle_alpha   90.00
_cell.angle_beta   90.00
_cell.angle_gamma   90.00
#
_symmetry.space_group_name_H-M   'P 1'
#
loop_
_entity.id
_entity.type
_entity.pdbx_description
1 polymer ?
#
loop_
_entity_poly.entity_id
_entity_poly.type
_entity_poly.pdbx_seq_one_letter_code
_entity_poly.pdbx_strand_id
1 'polypeptide(L)'
;MESNPASESRHGTRGPGRFEVFVDAINHRISRAPFFGVIVVALALWGLSKPLWASTTKWELGLHTGSSILSLLLLVLLENAGRRGEEASQEKLNVIAEALSDLMAHQPDESGELGASVRRLREAVGLEERH
;
A
#
# COMPACT_ATOMS: atom_id res chain seq x y z
N MET A 1 15.87 -25.61 40.29
CA MET A 1 15.16 -24.34 40.12
C MET A 1 16.22 -23.27 39.87
N GLU A 2 16.70 -23.17 38.63
CA GLU A 2 17.69 -22.17 38.23
C GLU A 2 16.95 -20.90 37.80
N SER A 3 16.95 -19.91 38.67
CA SER A 3 16.54 -18.55 38.35
C SER A 3 17.61 -17.92 37.45
N ASN A 4 17.28 -17.81 36.16
CA ASN A 4 18.09 -17.17 35.13
C ASN A 4 18.22 -15.64 35.40
N PRO A 5 19.42 -15.11 35.69
CA PRO A 5 19.63 -13.67 35.95
C PRO A 5 19.58 -12.80 34.68
N ALA A 6 19.31 -13.37 33.49
CA ALA A 6 19.30 -12.62 32.23
C ALA A 6 17.96 -11.93 31.88
N SER A 7 16.96 -11.94 32.77
CA SER A 7 15.64 -11.33 32.50
C SER A 7 15.44 -9.94 33.11
N GLU A 8 16.39 -9.44 33.91
CA GLU A 8 16.23 -8.22 34.71
C GLU A 8 16.81 -6.94 34.09
N SER A 9 17.06 -6.90 32.77
CA SER A 9 17.50 -5.68 32.06
C SER A 9 16.42 -5.04 31.18
N ARG A 10 15.16 -5.46 31.34
CA ARG A 10 14.06 -5.08 30.44
C ARG A 10 13.02 -4.17 31.10
N HIS A 11 13.44 -3.13 31.81
CA HIS A 11 12.56 -2.00 32.12
C HIS A 11 13.33 -0.72 32.45
N GLY A 12 14.12 -0.24 31.48
CA GLY A 12 14.55 1.15 31.49
C GLY A 12 13.40 2.02 30.99
N THR A 13 12.67 2.65 31.91
CA THR A 13 11.81 3.81 31.66
C THR A 13 12.61 4.89 30.94
N ARG A 14 12.66 4.83 29.61
CA ARG A 14 13.04 5.95 28.76
C ARG A 14 11.73 6.58 28.36
N GLY A 15 11.36 7.69 29.01
CA GLY A 15 10.21 8.49 28.59
C GLY A 15 10.29 8.76 27.08
N PRO A 16 9.15 8.97 26.40
CA PRO A 16 9.08 8.91 24.95
C PRO A 16 10.15 9.81 24.37
N GLY A 17 11.09 9.19 23.64
CA GLY A 17 12.19 9.92 23.05
C GLY A 17 11.63 11.03 22.17
N ARG A 18 12.34 12.17 22.05
CA ARG A 18 11.92 13.24 21.12
C ARG A 18 11.71 12.72 19.69
N PHE A 19 12.43 11.63 19.36
CA PHE A 19 12.24 10.85 18.15
C PHE A 19 10.94 10.04 18.14
N GLU A 20 10.55 9.37 19.24
CA GLU A 20 9.28 8.64 19.32
C GLU A 20 8.08 9.59 19.30
N VAL A 21 8.14 10.76 19.94
CA VAL A 21 7.10 11.80 19.84
C VAL A 21 7.03 12.37 18.42
N PHE A 22 8.17 12.50 17.73
CA PHE A 22 8.24 12.90 16.33
C PHE A 22 7.67 11.81 15.40
N VAL A 23 8.00 10.55 15.66
CA VAL A 23 7.48 9.39 14.93
C VAL A 23 5.97 9.27 15.13
N ASP A 24 5.45 9.42 16.35
CA ASP A 24 4.00 9.41 16.63
C ASP A 24 3.29 10.62 16.01
N ALA A 25 3.88 11.82 16.06
CA ALA A 25 3.34 13.00 15.40
C ALA A 25 3.28 12.84 13.87
N ILE A 26 4.27 12.16 13.29
CA ILE A 26 4.31 11.82 11.86
C ILE A 26 3.27 10.74 11.54
N ASN A 27 3.18 9.69 12.36
CA ASN A 27 2.30 8.56 12.13
C ASN A 27 0.83 8.96 12.18
N HIS A 28 0.46 9.88 13.08
CA HIS A 28 -0.89 10.43 13.17
C HIS A 28 -1.26 11.35 11.99
N ARG A 29 -0.27 11.99 11.35
CA ARG A 29 -0.46 12.89 10.21
C ARG A 29 -0.42 12.18 8.86
N ILE A 30 -0.01 10.92 8.75
CA ILE A 30 0.18 10.25 7.44
C ILE A 30 -1.12 9.67 6.84
N SER A 31 -2.28 9.84 7.47
CA SER A 31 -3.57 9.46 6.88
C SER A 31 -4.01 10.43 5.77
N ARG A 32 -3.52 10.16 4.56
CA ARG A 32 -4.08 10.47 3.22
C ARG A 32 -4.32 11.92 2.75
N ALA A 33 -4.31 12.96 3.57
CA ALA A 33 -4.57 14.35 3.11
C ALA A 33 -3.48 15.41 3.42
N PRO A 34 -2.80 15.41 4.58
CA PRO A 34 -1.91 16.52 4.92
C PRO A 34 -0.50 16.42 4.31
N PHE A 35 -0.13 15.27 3.73
CA PHE A 35 1.15 15.11 3.00
C PHE A 35 1.22 16.05 1.79
N PHE A 36 0.10 16.22 1.09
CA PHE A 36 -0.03 17.20 0.01
C PHE A 36 0.22 18.63 0.52
N GLY A 37 -0.34 18.97 1.69
CA GLY A 37 -0.11 20.26 2.34
C GLY A 37 1.37 20.51 2.65
N VAL A 38 2.10 19.51 3.14
CA VAL A 38 3.54 19.62 3.41
C VAL A 38 4.33 19.88 2.12
N ILE A 39 3.99 19.18 1.04
CA ILE A 39 4.64 19.36 -0.27
C ILE A 39 4.37 20.77 -0.82
N VAL A 40 3.14 21.24 -0.77
CA VAL A 40 2.76 22.58 -1.24
C VAL A 40 3.45 23.66 -0.41
N VAL A 41 3.51 23.51 0.91
CA VAL A 41 4.22 24.44 1.79
C VAL A 41 5.72 24.42 1.52
N ALA A 42 6.34 23.26 1.35
CA ALA A 42 7.75 23.14 1.00
C ALA A 42 8.06 23.81 -0.35
N LEU A 43 7.24 23.59 -1.37
CA LEU A 43 7.35 24.25 -2.68
C LEU A 43 7.15 25.76 -2.58
N ALA A 44 6.18 26.22 -1.80
CA ALA A 44 5.92 27.64 -1.59
C ALA A 44 7.10 28.33 -0.89
N LEU A 45 7.63 27.76 0.20
CA LEU A 45 8.83 28.28 0.87
C LEU A 45 10.03 28.28 -0.07
N TRP A 46 10.17 27.28 -0.94
CA TRP A 46 11.28 27.20 -1.87
C TRP A 46 11.18 28.24 -2.98
N GLY A 47 9.99 28.46 -3.56
CA GLY A 47 9.74 29.54 -4.51
C GLY A 47 9.99 30.92 -3.89
N LEU A 48 9.60 31.10 -2.63
CA LEU A 48 9.78 32.35 -1.88
C LEU A 48 11.24 32.62 -1.49
N SER A 49 12.16 31.65 -1.65
CA SER A 49 13.59 31.85 -1.39
C SER A 49 14.33 32.55 -2.53
N LYS A 50 13.68 32.78 -3.68
CA LYS A 50 14.22 33.50 -4.85
C LYS A 50 14.94 34.83 -4.52
N PRO A 51 14.37 35.78 -3.76
CA PRO A 51 15.03 37.05 -3.46
C PRO A 51 16.26 36.91 -2.54
N LEU A 52 16.46 35.76 -1.90
CA LEU A 52 17.63 35.50 -1.05
C LEU A 52 18.85 35.05 -1.87
N TRP A 53 18.69 34.72 -3.15
CA TRP A 53 19.76 34.19 -4.00
C TRP A 53 20.25 35.26 -4.97
N ALA A 54 21.54 35.61 -4.88
CA ALA A 54 22.17 36.65 -5.69
C ALA A 54 22.33 36.29 -7.19
N SER A 55 22.07 35.04 -7.58
CA SER A 55 22.21 34.57 -8.97
C SER A 55 21.01 33.73 -9.38
N THR A 56 20.30 34.20 -10.41
CA THR A 56 19.10 33.56 -10.99
C THR A 56 19.39 32.14 -11.49
N THR A 57 20.58 31.91 -12.07
CA THR A 57 20.98 30.60 -12.63
C THR A 57 21.02 29.48 -11.58
N LYS A 58 21.49 29.79 -10.35
CA LYS A 58 21.55 28.78 -9.29
C LYS A 58 20.14 28.42 -8.79
N TRP A 59 19.27 29.44 -8.69
CA TRP A 59 17.90 29.26 -8.23
C TRP A 59 17.09 28.40 -9.23
N GLU A 60 17.25 28.65 -10.53
CA GLU A 60 16.62 27.86 -11.59
C GLU A 60 17.07 26.38 -11.57
N LEU A 61 18.38 26.13 -11.44
CA LEU A 61 18.92 24.77 -11.33
C LEU A 61 18.36 24.01 -10.11
N GLY A 62 18.21 24.72 -8.99
CA GLY A 62 17.62 24.19 -7.76
C GLY A 62 16.14 23.85 -7.93
N LEU A 63 15.37 24.73 -8.58
CA LEU A 63 13.95 24.51 -8.83
C LEU A 63 13.74 23.32 -9.76
N HIS A 64 14.46 23.25 -10.88
CA HIS A 64 14.33 22.16 -11.86
C HIS A 64 14.72 20.80 -11.27
N THR A 65 15.89 20.74 -10.61
CA THR A 65 16.37 19.49 -9.99
C THR A 65 15.48 19.08 -8.82
N GLY A 66 15.07 20.06 -8.01
CA GLY A 66 14.21 19.87 -6.86
C GLY A 66 12.82 19.36 -7.20
N SER A 67 12.17 20.00 -8.17
CA SER A 67 10.84 19.59 -8.64
C SER A 67 10.90 18.21 -9.28
N SER A 68 11.99 17.87 -9.97
CA SER A 68 12.20 16.54 -10.56
C SER A 68 12.30 15.46 -9.49
N ILE A 69 13.14 15.65 -8.46
CA ILE A 69 13.25 14.71 -7.33
C ILE A 69 11.92 14.55 -6.61
N LEU A 70 11.24 15.67 -6.33
CA LEU A 70 9.93 15.66 -5.68
C LEU A 70 8.92 14.88 -6.51
N SER A 71 8.86 15.12 -7.82
CA SER A 71 7.94 14.41 -8.72
C SER A 71 8.22 12.91 -8.73
N LEU A 72 9.48 12.48 -8.77
CA LEU A 72 9.86 11.07 -8.69
C LEU A 72 9.44 10.45 -7.35
N LEU A 73 9.64 11.17 -6.24
CA LEU A 73 9.19 10.71 -4.93
C LEU A 73 7.66 10.53 -4.90
N LEU A 74 6.91 11.51 -5.41
CA LEU A 74 5.45 11.42 -5.51
C LEU A 74 5.03 10.26 -6.40
N LEU A 75 5.69 10.07 -7.54
CA LEU A 75 5.44 8.96 -8.46
C LEU A 75 5.59 7.62 -7.74
N VAL A 76 6.73 7.40 -7.06
CA VAL A 76 6.98 6.16 -6.31
C VAL A 76 5.97 5.96 -5.17
N LEU A 77 5.61 7.02 -4.45
CA LEU A 77 4.60 6.93 -3.38
C LEU A 77 3.21 6.60 -3.94
N LEU A 78 2.85 7.19 -5.07
CA LEU A 78 1.59 6.94 -5.76
C LEU A 78 1.55 5.51 -6.30
N GLU A 79 2.62 5.05 -6.94
CA GLU A 79 2.78 3.67 -7.42
C GLU A 79 2.71 2.68 -6.26
N ASN A 80 3.35 2.96 -5.13
CA ASN A 80 3.28 2.11 -3.94
C ASN A 80 1.85 2.05 -3.38
N ALA A 81 1.16 3.20 -3.29
CA ALA A 81 -0.25 3.23 -2.87
C ALA A 81 -1.17 2.49 -3.84
N GLY A 82 -0.92 2.61 -5.15
CA GLY A 82 -1.62 1.91 -6.21
C GLY A 82 -1.44 0.40 -6.11
N ARG A 83 -0.19 -0.08 -6.05
CA ARG A 83 0.14 -1.51 -5.92
C ARG A 83 -0.54 -2.16 -4.73
N ARG A 84 -0.45 -1.54 -3.53
CA ARG A 84 -1.15 -2.04 -2.33
C ARG A 84 -2.68 -2.06 -2.49
N GLY A 85 -3.23 -1.08 -3.21
CA GLY A 85 -4.66 -1.01 -3.49
C GLY A 85 -5.13 -2.11 -4.44
N GLU A 86 -4.33 -2.39 -5.48
CA GLU A 86 -4.57 -3.46 -6.44
C GLU A 86 -4.50 -4.83 -5.77
N GLU A 87 -3.46 -5.10 -4.97
CA GLU A 87 -3.32 -6.34 -4.18
C GLU A 87 -4.54 -6.59 -3.29
N ALA A 88 -4.99 -5.57 -2.54
CA ALA A 88 -6.16 -5.67 -1.68
C ALA A 88 -7.48 -5.86 -2.46
N SER A 89 -7.56 -5.36 -3.70
CA SER A 89 -8.73 -5.55 -4.55
C SER A 89 -8.79 -6.98 -5.11
N GLN A 90 -7.65 -7.50 -5.57
CA GLN A 90 -7.54 -8.88 -6.07
C GLN A 90 -7.85 -9.89 -4.98
N GLU A 91 -7.34 -9.70 -3.76
CA GLU A 91 -7.64 -10.57 -2.61
C GLU A 91 -9.15 -10.64 -2.34
N LYS A 92 -9.84 -9.50 -2.36
CA LYS A 92 -11.30 -9.46 -2.16
C LYS A 92 -12.05 -10.20 -3.26
N LEU A 93 -11.64 -10.04 -4.52
CA LEU A 93 -12.24 -10.76 -5.65
C LEU A 93 -12.02 -12.27 -5.52
N ASN A 94 -10.82 -12.69 -5.12
CA ASN A 94 -10.49 -14.09 -4.88
C ASN A 94 -11.36 -14.70 -3.78
N VAL A 95 -11.53 -14.00 -2.65
CA VAL A 95 -12.42 -14.45 -1.56
C VAL A 95 -13.87 -14.56 -2.02
N ILE A 96 -14.38 -13.61 -2.83
CA ILE A 96 -15.74 -13.68 -3.37
C ILE A 96 -15.88 -14.86 -4.34
N ALA A 97 -14.89 -15.10 -5.21
CA ALA A 97 -14.89 -16.22 -6.14
C ALA A 97 -14.87 -17.56 -5.39
N GLU A 98 -14.04 -17.67 -4.34
CA GLU A 98 -13.99 -18.86 -3.49
C GLU A 98 -15.32 -19.09 -2.77
N ALA A 99 -15.90 -18.05 -2.14
CA ALA A 99 -17.20 -18.16 -1.47
C ALA A 99 -18.33 -18.56 -2.42
N LEU A 100 -18.29 -18.08 -3.67
CA LEU A 100 -19.25 -18.45 -4.70
C LEU A 100 -19.04 -19.90 -5.17
N SER A 101 -17.80 -20.34 -5.33
CA SER A 101 -17.45 -21.73 -5.65
C SER A 101 -17.91 -22.68 -4.56
N ASP A 102 -17.66 -22.34 -3.29
CA ASP A 102 -18.07 -23.12 -2.13
C ASP A 102 -19.61 -23.20 -2.01
N LEU A 103 -20.32 -22.10 -2.28
CA LEU A 103 -21.77 -22.08 -2.36
C LEU A 103 -22.28 -23.05 -3.44
N MET A 104 -21.68 -23.05 -4.64
CA MET A 104 -22.05 -23.97 -5.72
C MET A 104 -21.74 -25.42 -5.37
N ALA A 105 -20.64 -25.69 -4.67
CA ALA A 105 -20.23 -27.02 -4.23
C ALA A 105 -21.14 -27.57 -3.12
N HIS A 106 -21.64 -26.70 -2.23
CA HIS A 106 -22.55 -27.03 -1.14
C HIS A 106 -24.02 -26.88 -1.49
N GLN A 107 -24.37 -26.32 -2.65
CA GLN A 107 -25.74 -26.28 -3.14
C GLN A 107 -26.14 -27.71 -3.53
N PRO A 108 -27.04 -28.37 -2.78
CA PRO A 108 -27.47 -29.72 -3.11
C PRO A 108 -28.18 -29.65 -4.46
N ASP A 109 -27.63 -30.33 -5.47
CA ASP A 109 -28.27 -30.51 -6.77
C ASP A 109 -29.46 -31.47 -6.59
N GLU A 110 -30.57 -30.96 -6.05
CA GLU A 110 -31.82 -31.73 -5.91
C GLU A 110 -32.39 -32.15 -7.27
N SER A 111 -31.98 -31.48 -8.36
CA SER A 111 -32.58 -31.59 -9.70
C SER A 111 -31.68 -32.27 -10.76
N GLY A 112 -30.38 -32.48 -10.53
CA GLY A 112 -29.46 -33.09 -11.50
C GLY A 112 -29.08 -32.21 -12.71
N GLU A 113 -29.65 -31.01 -12.83
CA GLU A 113 -29.47 -30.11 -13.97
C GLU A 113 -28.10 -29.43 -14.00
N LEU A 114 -27.53 -29.17 -12.82
CA LEU A 114 -26.22 -28.53 -12.70
C LEU A 114 -25.13 -29.48 -13.22
N GLY A 115 -25.19 -30.76 -12.81
CA GLY A 115 -24.30 -31.80 -13.32
C GLY A 115 -24.40 -32.03 -14.83
N ALA A 116 -25.61 -31.94 -15.41
CA ALA A 116 -25.80 -32.05 -16.86
C ALA A 116 -25.22 -30.85 -17.64
N SER A 117 -25.27 -29.65 -17.07
CA SER A 117 -24.75 -28.43 -17.71
C SER A 117 -23.22 -28.36 -17.64
N VAL A 118 -22.61 -28.80 -16.53
CA VAL A 118 -21.15 -28.96 -16.41
C VAL A 118 -20.59 -29.99 -17.40
N ARG A 119 -21.31 -31.10 -17.60
CA ARG A 119 -20.93 -32.15 -18.56
C ARG A 119 -20.91 -31.63 -20.00
N ARG A 120 -21.96 -30.89 -20.40
CA ARG A 120 -22.05 -30.24 -21.72
C ARG A 120 -20.95 -29.21 -21.94
N LEU A 121 -20.58 -28.44 -20.90
CA LEU A 121 -19.48 -27.48 -21.01
C LEU A 121 -18.13 -28.18 -21.18
N ARG A 122 -17.88 -29.27 -20.44
CA ARG A 122 -16.64 -30.06 -20.57
C ARG A 122 -16.52 -30.71 -21.95
N GLU A 123 -17.62 -31.22 -22.48
CA GLU A 123 -17.71 -31.80 -23.83
C GLU A 123 -17.49 -30.72 -24.91
N ALA A 124 -18.12 -29.54 -24.77
CA ALA A 124 -17.94 -28.42 -25.69
C ALA A 124 -16.55 -27.78 -25.64
N VAL A 125 -15.88 -27.82 -24.48
CA VAL A 125 -14.52 -27.29 -24.29
C VAL A 125 -13.45 -28.29 -24.75
N GLY A 126 -13.82 -29.53 -25.09
CA GLY A 126 -12.89 -30.49 -25.70
C GLY A 126 -11.75 -30.91 -24.76
N LEU A 127 -12.03 -31.07 -23.45
CA LEU A 127 -11.10 -31.68 -22.50
C LEU A 127 -11.21 -33.22 -22.48
N GLU A 128 -11.72 -33.80 -23.57
CA GLU A 128 -11.68 -35.24 -23.79
C GLU A 128 -10.30 -35.57 -24.37
N GLU A 129 -9.51 -36.30 -23.58
CA GLU A 129 -8.34 -37.06 -24.03
C GLU A 129 -7.08 -36.25 -24.36
N ARG A 130 -6.33 -35.92 -23.30
CA ARG A 130 -4.90 -36.20 -23.31
C ARG A 130 -4.62 -37.30 -22.30
N HIS A 131 -4.82 -38.53 -22.75
CA HIS A 131 -4.19 -39.72 -22.20
C HIS A 131 -2.72 -39.78 -22.64
#